data_AF-A0A7X2CZZ4-F1
#
_entry.id   AF-A0A7X2CZZ4-F1
#
_cell.length_a   1.000
_cell.length_b   1.000
_cell.length_c   1.000
_cell.angle_alpha   90.00
_cell.angle_beta   90.00
_cell.angle_gamma   90.00
#
_symmetry.space_group_name_H-M   'P 1'
#
loop_
_entity.id
_entity.type
_entity.pdbx_description
1 polymer ?
#
loop_
_entity_poly.entity_id
_entity_poly.type
_entity_poly.pdbx_seq_one_letter_code
_entity_poly.pdbx_strand_id
1 'polypeptide(L)'
;MAQSEFYKDLSKIEKKYHGISLKKIKIGFQFFGITLIALVESFLVPDWAFYLVTLPTALFLGTIPALDYMDKWKRVRRKLELFFVYEDNFYTTGQIRRYEANEFIEKDNICETGDFLLSETPNHAF
;
A
#
# COMPACT_ATOMS: atom_id res chain seq x y z
N MET A 1 19.90 16.10 -25.02
CA MET A 1 18.53 15.61 -24.82
C MET A 1 18.59 14.54 -23.74
N ALA A 2 18.11 14.83 -22.53
CA ALA A 2 18.11 13.85 -21.43
C ALA A 2 16.79 13.09 -21.48
N GLN A 3 16.86 11.80 -21.82
CA GLN A 3 15.71 10.91 -21.89
C GLN A 3 15.25 10.59 -20.47
N SER A 4 13.99 10.89 -20.14
CA SER A 4 13.45 10.57 -18.82
C SER A 4 13.33 9.04 -18.69
N GLU A 5 14.19 8.44 -17.88
CA GLU A 5 14.09 7.03 -17.54
C GLU A 5 12.89 6.81 -16.63
N PHE A 6 11.87 6.13 -17.15
CA PHE A 6 10.69 5.76 -16.38
C PHE A 6 11.08 4.63 -15.42
N TYR A 7 11.49 4.98 -14.20
CA TYR A 7 11.81 4.00 -13.17
C TYR A 7 10.55 3.20 -12.82
N LYS A 8 10.60 1.89 -13.05
CA LYS A 8 9.51 0.98 -12.67
C LYS A 8 9.39 1.02 -11.15
N ASP A 9 8.25 1.48 -10.65
CA ASP A 9 8.02 1.67 -9.22
C ASP A 9 7.95 0.31 -8.51
N LEU A 10 9.12 -0.16 -8.05
CA LEU A 10 9.30 -1.44 -7.36
C LEU A 10 8.60 -1.47 -5.99
N SER A 11 8.17 -0.30 -5.46
CA SER A 11 7.43 -0.23 -4.19
C SER A 11 6.05 -0.91 -4.25
N LYS A 12 5.52 -1.11 -5.47
CA LYS A 12 4.22 -1.78 -5.70
C LYS A 12 4.31 -3.30 -5.80
N ILE A 13 5.50 -3.88 -5.91
CA ILE A 13 5.67 -5.32 -6.07
C ILE A 13 5.78 -5.96 -4.69
N GLU A 14 4.71 -6.63 -4.24
CA GLU A 14 4.76 -7.42 -3.01
C GLU A 14 5.70 -8.62 -3.17
N LYS A 15 6.68 -8.74 -2.27
CA LYS A 15 7.52 -9.93 -2.17
C LYS A 15 6.69 -11.09 -1.63
N LYS A 16 6.33 -12.02 -2.52
CA LYS A 16 5.65 -13.28 -2.19
C LYS A 16 6.70 -14.38 -2.07
N TYR A 17 6.63 -15.14 -0.98
CA TYR A 17 7.41 -16.36 -0.81
C TYR A 17 6.44 -17.54 -0.86
N HIS A 18 6.60 -18.43 -1.84
CA HIS A 18 5.77 -19.63 -2.00
C HIS A 18 4.24 -19.35 -1.98
N GLY A 19 3.80 -18.30 -2.69
CA GLY A 19 2.39 -17.90 -2.74
C GLY A 19 1.87 -17.10 -1.53
N ILE A 20 2.63 -17.06 -0.43
CA ILE A 20 2.28 -16.30 0.78
C ILE A 20 2.99 -14.94 0.73
N SER A 21 2.24 -13.85 0.94
CA SER A 21 2.83 -12.51 1.07
C SER A 21 3.61 -12.42 2.38
N LEU A 22 4.90 -12.06 2.32
CA LEU A 22 5.74 -11.90 3.52
C LEU A 22 5.14 -10.89 4.51
N LYS A 23 4.38 -9.91 4.00
CA LYS A 23 3.61 -8.96 4.81
C LYS A 23 2.62 -9.66 5.73
N LYS A 24 1.88 -10.65 5.23
CA LYS A 24 0.88 -11.40 6.02
C LYS A 24 1.54 -12.23 7.13
N ILE A 25 2.70 -12.81 6.85
CA ILE A 25 3.50 -13.55 7.85
C ILE A 25 3.96 -12.60 8.95
N LYS A 26 4.49 -11.42 8.59
CA LYS A 26 4.93 -10.41 9.56
C LYS A 26 3.78 -9.94 10.47
N ILE A 27 2.60 -9.72 9.90
CA ILE A 27 1.40 -9.37 10.65
C ILE A 27 0.99 -10.51 11.60
N GLY A 28 0.99 -11.75 11.12
CA GLY A 28 0.71 -12.92 11.96
C GLY A 28 1.70 -13.07 13.13
N PHE A 29 2.99 -12.85 12.87
CA PHE A 29 4.02 -12.84 13.91
C PHE A 29 3.77 -11.74 14.96
N GLN A 30 3.29 -10.57 14.53
CA GLN A 30 2.95 -9.48 15.44
C GLN A 30 1.74 -9.80 16.33
N PHE A 31 0.69 -10.44 15.78
CA PHE A 31 -0.42 -10.94 16.59
C PHE A 31 0.03 -12.01 17.59
N PHE A 32 0.91 -12.92 17.17
CA PHE A 32 1.48 -13.92 18.07
C PHE A 32 2.22 -13.28 19.25
N GLY A 33 3.02 -12.24 19.01
CA GLY A 33 3.68 -11.48 20.06
C GLY A 33 2.69 -10.87 21.07
N ILE A 34 1.60 -10.28 20.59
CA ILE A 34 0.56 -9.69 21.44
C ILE A 34 -0.12 -10.75 22.30
N THR A 35 -0.43 -11.93 21.73
CA THR A 35 -1.02 -13.04 22.50
C THR A 35 -0.08 -13.54 23.59
N LEU A 36 1.23 -13.53 23.34
CA LEU A 36 2.24 -13.95 24.30
C LEU A 36 2.35 -12.95 25.45
N ILE A 37 2.29 -11.65 25.15
CA ILE A 37 2.22 -10.59 26.17
C ILE A 37 0.97 -10.74 27.04
N ALA A 38 -0.21 -10.95 26.44
CA ALA A 38 -1.45 -11.14 27.18
C ALA A 38 -1.41 -12.39 28.10
N LEU A 39 -0.76 -13.48 27.65
CA LEU A 39 -0.51 -14.66 28.48
C LEU A 39 0.37 -14.32 29.68
N VAL A 40 1.46 -13.57 29.49
CA VAL A 40 2.34 -13.15 30.60
C VAL A 40 1.58 -12.25 31.58
N GLU A 41 0.76 -11.33 31.08
CA GLU A 41 -0.08 -10.45 31.91
C GLU A 41 -1.05 -11.27 32.79
N SER A 42 -1.58 -12.40 32.31
CA SER A 42 -2.47 -13.27 33.10
C SER A 42 -1.79 -13.95 34.29
N PHE A 43 -0.47 -14.10 34.28
CA PHE A 43 0.28 -14.65 35.41
C PHE A 43 0.75 -13.57 36.39
N LEU A 44 0.92 -12.32 35.94
CA LEU A 44 1.44 -11.23 36.77
C LEU A 44 0.35 -10.48 37.53
N VAL A 45 -0.86 -10.38 36.95
CA VAL A 45 -1.90 -9.45 37.41
C VAL A 45 -3.08 -10.23 38.00
N PRO A 46 -3.63 -9.81 39.16
CA PRO A 46 -4.83 -10.44 39.71
C PRO A 46 -6.06 -10.24 38.80
N ASP A 47 -7.00 -11.18 38.84
CA ASP A 47 -8.12 -11.32 37.89
C ASP A 47 -8.92 -10.03 37.63
N TRP A 48 -9.12 -9.20 38.65
CA TRP A 48 -9.87 -7.94 38.53
C TRP A 48 -9.08 -6.85 37.78
N ALA A 49 -7.77 -6.80 37.97
CA ALA A 49 -6.89 -5.85 37.29
C ALA A 49 -6.48 -6.35 35.90
N PHE A 50 -6.55 -7.67 35.65
CA PHE A 50 -6.27 -8.26 34.35
C PHE A 50 -7.13 -7.62 33.26
N TYR A 51 -8.45 -7.54 33.45
CA TYR A 51 -9.35 -6.94 32.45
C TYR A 51 -9.09 -5.45 32.23
N LEU A 52 -8.73 -4.72 33.30
CA LEU A 52 -8.44 -3.28 33.21
C LEU A 52 -7.14 -2.99 32.46
N VAL A 53 -6.16 -3.88 32.53
CA VAL A 53 -4.86 -3.71 31.87
C VAL A 53 -4.88 -4.32 30.47
N THR A 54 -5.35 -5.55 30.31
CA THR A 54 -5.32 -6.26 29.02
C THR A 54 -6.18 -5.62 27.94
N LEU A 55 -7.36 -5.09 28.28
CA LEU A 55 -8.24 -4.47 27.29
C LEU A 55 -7.56 -3.27 26.60
N PRO A 56 -7.04 -2.26 27.33
CA PRO A 56 -6.31 -1.18 26.69
C PRO A 56 -5.02 -1.68 26.02
N THR A 57 -4.27 -2.61 26.62
CA THR A 57 -3.05 -3.16 26.00
C THR A 57 -3.36 -3.80 24.65
N ALA A 58 -4.40 -4.63 24.57
CA ALA A 58 -4.84 -5.28 23.34
C ALA A 58 -5.39 -4.29 22.30
N LEU A 59 -6.10 -3.25 22.73
CA LEU A 59 -6.55 -2.18 21.84
C LEU A 59 -5.37 -1.41 21.23
N PHE A 60 -4.44 -0.94 22.07
CA PHE A 60 -3.31 -0.15 21.59
C PHE A 60 -2.36 -0.97 20.72
N LEU A 61 -1.97 -2.17 21.16
CA LEU A 61 -1.03 -3.00 20.41
C LEU A 61 -1.70 -3.71 19.23
N GLY A 62 -2.98 -4.09 19.34
CA GLY A 62 -3.70 -4.84 18.32
C GLY A 62 -4.24 -3.99 17.18
N THR A 63 -4.50 -2.69 17.39
CA THR A 63 -5.00 -1.80 16.33
C THR A 63 -4.00 -1.63 15.18
N ILE A 64 -2.71 -1.53 15.47
CA ILE A 64 -1.66 -1.39 14.45
C ILE A 64 -1.63 -2.58 13.46
N PRO A 65 -1.45 -3.84 13.90
CA PRO A 65 -1.47 -4.99 12.99
C PRO A 65 -2.86 -5.23 12.38
N ALA A 66 -3.95 -4.91 13.08
CA ALA A 66 -5.29 -4.98 12.49
C ALA A 66 -5.47 -4.01 11.31
N LEU A 67 -5.02 -2.76 11.45
CA LEU A 67 -5.05 -1.77 10.38
C LEU A 67 -4.13 -2.14 9.21
N ASP A 68 -2.99 -2.79 9.49
CA ASP A 68 -2.06 -3.23 8.45
C ASP A 68 -2.57 -4.45 7.69
N TYR A 69 -3.30 -5.34 8.37
CA TYR A 69 -4.03 -6.46 7.75
C TYR A 69 -5.10 -5.97 6.76
N MET A 70 -5.82 -4.90 7.11
CA MET A 70 -6.82 -4.26 6.24
C MET A 70 -6.20 -3.38 5.14
N ASP A 71 -4.86 -3.28 5.08
CA ASP A 71 -4.10 -2.34 4.23
C ASP A 71 -4.50 -0.86 4.40
N LYS A 72 -5.15 -0.53 5.52
CA LYS A 72 -5.58 0.83 5.88
C LYS A 72 -4.49 1.59 6.62
N TRP A 73 -3.52 0.89 7.22
CA TRP A 73 -2.45 1.49 8.00
C TRP A 73 -1.69 2.58 7.24
N LYS A 74 -1.36 2.36 5.96
CA LYS A 74 -0.71 3.37 5.11
C LYS A 74 -1.52 4.67 5.01
N ARG A 75 -2.85 4.57 4.90
CA ARG A 75 -3.75 5.73 4.82
C ARG A 75 -3.83 6.47 6.15
N VAL A 76 -3.95 5.74 7.24
CA VAL A 76 -4.01 6.32 8.60
C VAL A 76 -2.69 7.00 8.93
N ARG A 77 -1.57 6.33 8.70
CA ARG A 77 -0.22 6.90 8.87
C ARG A 77 -0.03 8.17 8.05
N ARG A 78 -0.42 8.16 6.76
CA ARG A 78 -0.35 9.36 5.91
C ARG A 78 -1.22 10.51 6.45
N LYS A 79 -2.42 10.22 6.95
CA LYS A 79 -3.27 11.25 7.58
C LYS A 79 -2.61 11.83 8.83
N LEU A 80 -2.04 10.98 9.69
CA LEU A 80 -1.33 11.44 10.88
C LEU A 80 -0.10 12.26 10.51
N GLU A 81 0.70 11.82 9.55
CA GLU A 81 1.85 12.58 9.03
C GLU A 81 1.40 13.96 8.52
N LEU A 82 0.31 14.05 7.75
CA LEU A 82 -0.26 15.33 7.29
C LEU A 82 -0.79 16.23 8.43
N PHE A 83 -1.18 15.67 9.58
CA PHE A 83 -1.59 16.47 10.73
C PHE A 83 -0.40 17.09 11.46
N PHE A 84 0.76 16.43 11.47
CA PHE A 84 1.97 16.89 12.17
C PHE A 84 2.93 17.66 11.27
N VAL A 85 2.96 17.34 9.97
CA VAL A 85 3.74 18.07 8.98
C VAL A 85 2.93 19.32 8.62
N TYR A 86 3.33 20.45 9.19
CA TYR A 86 2.94 21.77 8.69
C TYR A 86 3.65 21.96 7.36
N GLU A 87 3.09 21.42 6.29
CA GLU A 87 3.64 21.53 4.95
C GLU A 87 3.26 22.92 4.43
N ASP A 88 4.22 23.84 4.40
CA ASP A 88 4.07 25.09 3.66
C ASP A 88 3.80 24.72 2.20
N ASN A 89 2.51 24.77 1.82
CA ASN A 89 2.08 24.49 0.46
C ASN A 89 2.55 25.62 -0.45
N PHE A 90 3.82 25.60 -0.84
CA PHE A 90 4.28 26.36 -1.98
C PHE A 90 3.71 25.67 -3.22
N TYR A 91 2.59 26.19 -3.69
CA TYR A 91 2.13 25.93 -5.05
C TYR A 91 3.18 26.50 -5.99
N THR A 92 4.16 25.68 -6.38
CA THR A 92 5.00 25.99 -7.52
C THR A 92 4.09 25.91 -8.73
N THR A 93 3.49 27.03 -9.11
CA THR A 93 2.86 27.24 -10.41
C THR A 93 3.96 27.28 -11.47
N GLY A 94 4.73 26.21 -11.58
CA GLY A 94 5.53 25.94 -12.75
C GLY A 94 4.53 25.70 -13.87
N GLN A 95 4.52 26.60 -14.85
CA GLN A 95 3.70 26.45 -16.04
C GLN A 95 3.91 25.02 -16.56
N ILE A 96 2.84 24.22 -16.59
CA ILE A 96 2.87 22.92 -17.25
C ILE A 96 3.20 23.22 -18.70
N ARG A 97 4.40 22.86 -19.14
CA ARG A 97 4.85 23.10 -20.51
C ARG A 97 3.86 22.39 -21.44
N ARG A 98 3.21 23.17 -22.31
CA ARG A 98 2.42 22.59 -23.40
C ARG A 98 3.40 22.00 -24.40
N TYR A 99 3.31 20.69 -24.59
CA TYR A 99 4.02 19.99 -25.65
C TYR A 99 3.35 20.31 -26.99
N GLU A 100 4.14 20.68 -27.98
CA GLU A 100 3.66 20.83 -29.35
C GLU A 100 3.63 19.45 -30.04
N ALA A 101 2.74 19.27 -31.02
CA ALA A 101 2.56 18.00 -31.71
C ALA A 101 3.86 17.49 -32.39
N ASN A 102 4.76 18.40 -32.74
CA ASN A 102 6.08 18.15 -33.33
C ASN A 102 7.11 17.54 -32.35
N GLU A 103 6.86 17.58 -31.04
CA GLU A 103 7.74 17.00 -30.03
C GLU A 103 7.48 15.48 -29.84
N PHE A 104 6.40 14.97 -30.44
CA PHE A 104 6.07 13.55 -30.42
C PHE A 104 6.61 12.87 -31.68
N ILE A 105 7.52 11.91 -31.50
CA ILE A 105 7.96 11.03 -32.58
C ILE A 105 6.97 9.88 -32.63
N GLU A 106 6.10 9.90 -33.65
CA GLU A 106 5.21 8.79 -33.95
C GLU A 106 6.08 7.56 -34.27
N LYS A 107 5.89 6.48 -33.52
CA LYS A 107 6.55 5.20 -33.80
C LYS A 107 5.57 4.35 -34.58
N ASP A 108 5.87 4.13 -35.86
CA ASP A 108 5.05 3.37 -36.82
C ASP A 108 4.69 1.93 -36.39
N ASN A 109 5.34 1.39 -35.35
CA ASN A 109 5.12 0.02 -34.85
C ASN A 109 4.28 -0.06 -33.56
N ILE A 110 3.61 1.02 -33.15
CA ILE A 110 2.70 0.97 -32.00
C ILE A 110 1.28 0.73 -32.53
N CYS A 111 0.89 -0.54 -32.56
CA CYS A 111 -0.49 -0.93 -32.82
C CYS A 111 -1.37 -0.34 -31.70
N GLU A 112 -2.26 0.58 -32.03
CA GLU A 112 -3.20 1.13 -31.06
C GLU A 112 -4.04 -0.03 -30.50
N THR A 113 -4.22 -0.07 -29.18
CA THR A 113 -4.87 -1.18 -28.48
C THR A 113 -6.30 -1.48 -28.97
N GLY A 114 -6.91 -0.58 -29.76
CA GLY A 114 -8.18 -0.80 -30.45
C GLY A 114 -8.11 -1.87 -31.56
N ASP A 115 -7.02 -1.91 -32.34
CA ASP A 115 -6.89 -2.85 -33.47
C ASP A 115 -6.59 -4.29 -33.00
N PHE A 116 -5.89 -4.45 -31.89
CA PHE A 116 -5.66 -5.76 -31.28
C PHE A 116 -6.97 -6.43 -30.84
N LEU A 117 -7.89 -5.67 -30.26
CA LEU A 117 -9.19 -6.17 -29.78
C LEU A 117 -10.16 -6.54 -30.93
N LEU A 118 -10.02 -5.91 -32.10
CA LEU A 118 -10.81 -6.25 -33.29
C LEU A 118 -10.25 -7.46 -34.06
N SER A 119 -8.96 -7.78 -33.87
CA SER A 119 -8.32 -8.95 -34.49
C SER A 119 -8.62 -10.27 -33.79
N GLU A 120 -9.05 -10.24 -32.53
CA GLU A 120 -9.31 -11.43 -31.71
C GLU A 120 -10.76 -11.90 -31.68
N THR A 121 -11.71 -11.26 -32.39
CA THR A 121 -13.09 -11.80 -32.49
C THR A 121 -13.15 -12.91 -33.54
N PRO A 122 -13.31 -14.20 -33.18
CA PRO A 122 -13.57 -15.23 -34.17
C PRO A 122 -15.02 -15.08 -34.65
N ASN A 123 -15.19 -15.06 -35.97
CA ASN A 123 -16.46 -15.23 -36.65
C ASN A 123 -17.14 -16.54 -36.19
N HIS A 124 -17.96 -16.47 -35.13
CA HIS A 124 -18.99 -17.48 -34.90
C HIS A 124 -20.27 -17.00 -35.58
N ALA A 125 -20.45 -17.55 -36.78
CA ALA A 125 -21.72 -17.61 -37.48
C ALA A 125 -22.79 -18.19 -36.56
N PHE A 126 -23.93 -17.52 -36.51
CA PHE A 126 -25.23 -18.10 -36.18
C PHE A 126 -26.00 -18.34 -37.47
#